data_AF-A0A227P7Q9-F1
#
_entry.id   AF-A0A227P7Q9-F1
#
_cell.length_a   1.000
_cell.length_b   1.000
_cell.length_c   1.000
_cell.angle_alpha   90.00
_cell.angle_beta   90.00
_cell.angle_gamma   90.00
#
_symmetry.space_group_name_H-M   'P 1'
#
loop_
_entity.id
_entity.type
_entity.pdbx_description
1 polymer ?
#
loop_
_entity_poly.entity_id
_entity_poly.type
_entity_poly.pdbx_seq_one_letter_code
_entity_poly.pdbx_strand_id
1 'polypeptide(L)'
;MKKIYILFAALTLLSCKSTEDILKNGKPYENFRGFEPVDPTEHEDEVDIVVEENGIKKIVPKYIKLLSREETLSFLNNETSIVSIGQIDIQGGITYLPINISAKHSSYKITMDYMKSTTIGQEDQNGPYGYKRVGVGLRLIAMITTSKANLNIGDISTIGAAVMSGEAHGTLMAECIGIKSKEVTALFPWPSEINQTTVQNAAMALATIKSKIYDSETELFPQVVAVKTLFDNCNCDKVKIEKLKDSILTTNTIAKSTQMADKIKLQFENNKINPKTSLATGYESDGFAMLLAKNIDESLIAFKNCYSIYPTFHNCDEIKQLLQANKNVLKDPTNSKWKDIYKDIITHFSSGLSPKLINQLRTASQ
;
A
#
# COMPACT_ATOMS: atom_id res chain seq x y z
N MET A 1 -34.20 46.79 -2.24
CA MET A 1 -33.46 45.97 -1.25
C MET A 1 -33.81 44.47 -1.25
N LYS A 2 -35.02 44.02 -1.66
CA LYS A 2 -35.38 42.58 -1.70
C LYS A 2 -34.71 41.74 -2.81
N LYS A 3 -34.18 42.34 -3.89
CA LYS A 3 -33.56 41.60 -5.00
C LYS A 3 -32.10 41.20 -4.78
N ILE A 4 -31.41 41.79 -3.79
CA ILE A 4 -29.99 41.49 -3.49
C ILE A 4 -29.85 40.23 -2.64
N TYR A 5 -30.84 39.91 -1.79
CA TYR A 5 -30.81 38.71 -0.95
C TYR A 5 -30.98 37.40 -1.72
N ILE A 6 -31.62 37.43 -2.91
CA ILE A 6 -31.81 36.22 -3.74
C ILE A 6 -30.52 35.82 -4.45
N LEU A 7 -29.65 36.79 -4.78
CA LEU A 7 -28.37 36.50 -5.44
C LEU A 7 -27.34 35.86 -4.49
N PHE A 8 -27.39 36.22 -3.20
CA PHE A 8 -26.51 35.63 -2.18
C PHE A 8 -26.93 34.20 -1.79
N ALA A 9 -28.24 33.90 -1.82
CA ALA A 9 -28.75 32.55 -1.58
C ALA A 9 -28.48 31.57 -2.76
N ALA A 10 -28.35 32.09 -3.99
CA ALA A 10 -27.99 31.27 -5.15
C ALA A 10 -26.48 30.94 -5.20
N LEU A 11 -25.61 31.81 -4.67
CA LEU A 11 -24.16 31.56 -4.64
C LEU A 11 -23.74 30.52 -3.58
N THR A 12 -24.50 30.35 -2.50
CA THR A 12 -24.19 29.36 -1.45
C THR A 12 -24.63 27.93 -1.80
N LEU A 13 -25.50 27.75 -2.80
CA LEU A 13 -25.97 26.44 -3.26
C LEU A 13 -25.07 25.80 -4.34
N LEU A 14 -24.13 26.54 -4.93
CA LEU A 14 -23.19 26.03 -5.94
C LEU A 14 -21.86 25.51 -5.35
N SER A 15 -21.63 25.64 -4.03
CA SER A 15 -20.36 25.28 -3.40
C SER A 15 -20.27 23.82 -2.91
N CYS A 16 -21.35 23.04 -2.95
CA CYS A 16 -21.30 21.62 -2.57
C CYS A 16 -20.76 20.69 -3.68
N LYS A 17 -20.36 21.22 -4.85
CA LYS A 17 -19.95 20.41 -6.02
C LYS A 17 -18.44 20.27 -6.22
N SER A 18 -17.60 20.77 -5.32
CA SER A 18 -16.17 20.98 -5.63
C SER A 18 -15.18 19.98 -5.04
N THR A 19 -15.59 18.99 -4.25
CA THR A 19 -14.63 18.07 -3.58
C THR A 19 -14.70 16.63 -4.04
N GLU A 20 -15.92 16.11 -4.20
CA GLU A 20 -16.13 14.77 -4.76
C GLU A 20 -15.57 14.66 -6.18
N ASP A 21 -15.70 15.73 -6.98
CA ASP A 21 -15.13 15.79 -8.32
C ASP A 21 -13.61 15.90 -8.32
N ILE A 22 -12.97 16.55 -7.33
CA ILE A 22 -11.50 16.60 -7.26
C ILE A 22 -10.92 15.21 -6.93
N LEU A 23 -11.55 14.46 -6.03
CA LEU A 23 -11.14 13.09 -5.70
C LEU A 23 -11.43 12.10 -6.84
N LYS A 24 -12.56 12.26 -7.55
CA LYS A 24 -12.90 11.45 -8.74
C LYS A 24 -12.02 11.79 -9.94
N ASN A 25 -11.68 13.06 -10.17
CA ASN A 25 -10.82 13.50 -11.28
C ASN A 25 -9.33 13.37 -10.97
N GLY A 26 -8.95 13.19 -9.70
CA GLY A 26 -7.57 13.03 -9.26
C GLY A 26 -6.88 11.73 -9.70
N LYS A 27 -7.58 10.83 -10.41
CA LYS A 27 -7.10 9.54 -10.92
C LYS A 27 -6.15 8.85 -9.93
N PRO A 28 -6.69 8.20 -8.89
CA PRO A 28 -5.96 7.89 -7.65
C PRO A 28 -4.95 6.72 -7.77
N TYR A 29 -4.51 6.37 -8.98
CA TYR A 29 -3.46 5.36 -9.20
C TYR A 29 -2.57 5.68 -10.40
N GLU A 30 -3.10 6.25 -11.49
CA GLU A 30 -2.32 6.53 -12.72
C GLU A 30 -1.21 7.59 -12.52
N ASN A 31 -1.25 8.37 -11.43
CA ASN A 31 -0.35 9.50 -11.22
C ASN A 31 0.52 9.43 -9.95
N PHE A 32 0.34 8.44 -9.06
CA PHE A 32 1.23 8.31 -7.90
C PHE A 32 2.57 7.72 -8.36
N ARG A 33 3.51 8.60 -8.70
CA ARG A 33 4.88 8.23 -9.10
C ARG A 33 5.85 8.14 -7.90
N GLY A 34 5.30 8.14 -6.68
CA GLY A 34 6.04 8.16 -5.42
C GLY A 34 6.50 6.76 -4.98
N PHE A 35 7.16 6.70 -3.83
CA PHE A 35 7.43 5.44 -3.14
C PHE A 35 6.24 5.09 -2.25
N GLU A 36 5.82 3.83 -2.27
CA GLU A 36 4.81 3.28 -1.39
C GLU A 36 5.49 2.81 -0.08
N PRO A 37 5.06 3.31 1.09
CA PRO A 37 5.54 2.81 2.37
C PRO A 37 5.19 1.33 2.55
N VAL A 38 6.17 0.53 2.96
CA VAL A 38 5.98 -0.89 3.32
C VAL A 38 6.37 -1.09 4.78
N ASP A 39 5.85 -2.14 5.40
CA ASP A 39 6.26 -2.49 6.75
C ASP A 39 7.78 -2.73 6.78
N PRO A 40 8.51 -2.21 7.77
CA PRO A 40 9.96 -2.30 7.80
C PRO A 40 10.43 -3.75 7.83
N THR A 41 11.25 -4.14 6.86
CA THR A 41 11.85 -5.48 6.82
C THR A 41 13.36 -5.40 6.72
N GLU A 42 14.05 -6.42 7.22
CA GLU A 42 15.50 -6.49 7.10
C GLU A 42 15.94 -6.48 5.64
N HIS A 43 17.03 -5.77 5.37
CA HIS A 43 17.73 -5.83 4.10
C HIS A 43 18.94 -6.74 4.26
N GLU A 44 19.05 -7.80 3.45
CA GLU A 44 20.10 -8.81 3.60
C GLU A 44 21.14 -8.78 2.48
N ASP A 45 20.96 -7.92 1.47
CA ASP A 45 21.83 -7.92 0.30
C ASP A 45 23.18 -7.25 0.59
N GLU A 46 24.15 -7.58 -0.25
CA GLU A 46 25.42 -6.85 -0.32
C GLU A 46 25.19 -5.46 -0.92
N VAL A 47 25.90 -4.48 -0.38
CA VAL A 47 25.90 -3.11 -0.89
C VAL A 47 27.33 -2.70 -1.23
N ASP A 48 27.45 -1.91 -2.28
CA ASP A 48 28.72 -1.32 -2.69
C ASP A 48 29.08 -0.16 -1.75
N ILE A 49 30.20 -0.29 -1.03
CA ILE A 49 30.75 0.78 -0.20
C ILE A 49 32.06 1.31 -0.75
N VAL A 50 32.31 2.60 -0.53
CA VAL A 50 33.58 3.24 -0.87
C VAL A 50 34.51 3.14 0.33
N VAL A 51 35.61 2.41 0.17
CA VAL A 51 36.66 2.27 1.18
C VAL A 51 37.92 2.98 0.69
N GLU A 52 38.62 3.67 1.59
CA GLU A 52 39.91 4.30 1.29
C GLU A 52 41.05 3.48 1.92
N GLU A 53 41.88 2.87 1.09
CA GLU A 53 43.07 2.13 1.50
C GLU A 53 44.30 2.79 0.89
N ASN A 54 45.27 3.20 1.71
CA ASN A 54 46.51 3.85 1.27
C ASN A 54 46.27 5.09 0.37
N GLY A 55 45.20 5.85 0.62
CA GLY A 55 44.82 7.03 -0.16
C GLY A 55 44.13 6.72 -1.50
N ILE A 56 43.84 5.44 -1.79
CA ILE A 56 43.14 5.01 -2.99
C ILE A 56 41.71 4.61 -2.60
N LYS A 57 40.72 5.26 -3.21
CA LYS A 57 39.31 4.90 -3.06
C LYS A 57 38.96 3.72 -3.94
N LYS A 58 38.42 2.66 -3.34
CA LYS A 58 37.93 1.45 -4.02
C LYS A 58 36.48 1.21 -3.64
N ILE A 59 35.74 0.56 -4.54
CA ILE A 59 34.40 0.07 -4.26
C ILE A 59 34.52 -1.39 -3.87
N VAL A 60 33.96 -1.76 -2.72
CA VAL A 60 33.98 -3.13 -2.19
C VAL A 60 32.55 -3.54 -1.84
N PRO A 61 32.06 -4.71 -2.28
CA PRO A 61 30.78 -5.23 -1.87
C PRO A 61 30.86 -5.73 -0.42
N LYS A 62 29.86 -5.38 0.40
CA LYS A 62 29.79 -5.79 1.80
C LYS A 62 28.34 -5.97 2.24
N TYR A 63 28.06 -7.03 3.00
CA TYR A 63 26.74 -7.21 3.62
C TYR A 63 26.40 -6.03 4.53
N ILE A 64 25.19 -5.50 4.40
CA ILE A 64 24.76 -4.32 5.15
C ILE A 64 24.85 -4.52 6.68
N LYS A 65 24.62 -5.75 7.16
CA LYS A 65 24.72 -6.14 8.58
C LYS A 65 26.16 -6.08 9.12
N LEU A 66 27.17 -6.04 8.26
CA LEU A 66 28.59 -6.01 8.63
C LEU A 66 29.22 -4.63 8.51
N LEU A 67 28.46 -3.62 8.08
CA LEU A 67 28.98 -2.27 7.93
C LEU A 67 29.34 -1.68 9.29
N SER A 68 30.44 -0.92 9.33
CA SER A 68 30.73 -0.02 10.43
C SER A 68 29.66 1.07 10.48
N ARG A 69 29.65 1.82 11.57
CA ARG A 69 28.74 2.95 11.73
C ARG A 69 28.96 4.02 10.65
N GLU A 70 30.22 4.36 10.40
CA GLU A 70 30.64 5.35 9.40
C GLU A 70 30.31 4.88 7.98
N GLU A 71 30.56 3.61 7.69
CA GLU A 71 30.17 2.98 6.42
C GLU A 71 28.65 3.01 6.24
N THR A 72 27.88 2.73 7.29
CA THR A 72 26.41 2.81 7.27
C THR A 72 25.92 4.22 7.03
N LEU A 73 26.47 5.23 7.72
CA LEU A 73 26.08 6.63 7.52
C LEU A 73 26.46 7.15 6.12
N SER A 74 27.60 6.71 5.58
CA SER A 74 28.04 6.99 4.22
C SER A 74 27.10 6.34 3.20
N PHE A 75 26.73 5.08 3.45
CA PHE A 75 25.75 4.35 2.65
C PHE A 75 24.40 5.06 2.64
N LEU A 76 23.90 5.52 3.79
CA LEU A 76 22.61 6.24 3.92
C LEU A 76 22.73 7.74 3.57
N ASN A 77 23.04 8.01 2.30
CA ASN A 77 23.40 9.34 1.83
C ASN A 77 22.22 10.29 1.57
N ASN A 78 20.97 9.81 1.60
CA ASN A 78 19.78 10.66 1.46
C ASN A 78 19.12 10.90 2.81
N GLU A 79 18.49 12.07 2.94
CA GLU A 79 17.60 12.42 4.04
C GLU A 79 16.26 12.87 3.44
N THR A 80 15.17 12.25 3.87
CA THR A 80 13.84 12.49 3.29
C THR A 80 12.80 12.65 4.38
N SER A 81 11.93 13.65 4.20
CA SER A 81 10.66 13.79 4.93
C SER A 81 9.51 13.67 3.93
N ILE A 82 8.64 12.67 4.08
CA ILE A 82 7.58 12.37 3.11
C ILE A 82 6.29 12.04 3.85
N VAL A 83 5.18 12.55 3.33
CA VAL A 83 3.83 12.17 3.77
C VAL A 83 3.15 11.42 2.64
N SER A 84 2.72 10.19 2.93
CA SER A 84 1.97 9.33 2.03
C SER A 84 0.56 9.16 2.58
N ILE A 85 -0.45 9.46 1.76
CA ILE A 85 -1.85 9.42 2.17
C ILE A 85 -2.54 8.30 1.42
N GLY A 86 -2.89 7.22 2.12
CA GLY A 86 -3.70 6.14 1.59
C GLY A 86 -5.15 6.28 2.04
N GLN A 87 -6.09 6.39 1.11
CA GLN A 87 -7.51 6.27 1.43
C GLN A 87 -7.87 4.79 1.55
N ILE A 88 -8.56 4.43 2.63
CA ILE A 88 -9.01 3.07 2.91
C ILE A 88 -10.43 2.93 2.35
N ASP A 89 -10.61 2.00 1.43
CA ASP A 89 -11.93 1.65 0.92
C ASP A 89 -12.69 0.73 1.89
N ILE A 90 -13.96 0.47 1.59
CA ILE A 90 -14.82 -0.38 2.42
C ILE A 90 -14.38 -1.86 2.43
N GLN A 91 -13.52 -2.26 1.49
CA GLN A 91 -12.91 -3.59 1.41
C GLN A 91 -11.56 -3.65 2.15
N GLY A 92 -11.08 -2.55 2.73
CA GLY A 92 -9.77 -2.44 3.37
C GLY A 92 -8.60 -2.25 2.39
N GLY A 93 -8.88 -2.09 1.10
CA GLY A 93 -7.90 -1.70 0.09
C GLY A 93 -7.41 -0.27 0.35
N ILE A 94 -6.12 -0.05 0.09
CA ILE A 94 -5.49 1.26 0.27
C ILE A 94 -5.19 1.85 -1.11
N THR A 95 -5.75 3.03 -1.36
CA THR A 95 -5.48 3.80 -2.58
C THR A 95 -4.72 5.07 -2.23
N TYR A 96 -3.50 5.22 -2.73
CA TYR A 96 -2.66 6.38 -2.44
C TYR A 96 -3.09 7.62 -3.23
N LEU A 97 -3.35 8.71 -2.53
CA LEU A 97 -3.84 9.96 -3.09
C LEU A 97 -2.68 10.93 -3.35
N PRO A 98 -2.66 11.64 -4.50
CA PRO A 98 -1.71 12.71 -4.76
C PRO A 98 -2.11 14.05 -4.09
N ILE A 99 -3.23 14.06 -3.37
CA ILE A 99 -3.83 15.25 -2.77
C ILE A 99 -4.01 15.10 -1.25
N ASN A 100 -3.90 16.22 -0.56
CA ASN A 100 -3.83 16.28 0.90
C ASN A 100 -5.19 16.63 1.55
N ILE A 101 -6.27 16.59 0.77
CA ILE A 101 -7.59 17.07 1.15
C ILE A 101 -8.51 15.87 1.38
N SER A 102 -9.19 15.83 2.53
CA SER A 102 -10.10 14.74 2.86
C SER A 102 -11.50 14.89 2.23
N ALA A 103 -12.09 13.77 1.84
CA ALA A 103 -13.55 13.58 1.78
C ALA A 103 -14.17 13.38 3.16
N LYS A 104 -15.48 13.60 3.25
CA LYS A 104 -16.31 13.34 4.44
C LYS A 104 -16.52 11.84 4.64
N HIS A 105 -16.59 11.38 5.89
CA HIS A 105 -16.85 9.98 6.27
C HIS A 105 -15.93 8.98 5.57
N SER A 106 -14.66 9.36 5.40
CA SER A 106 -13.66 8.54 4.72
C SER A 106 -12.54 8.22 5.70
N SER A 107 -12.01 7.01 5.58
CA SER A 107 -10.90 6.54 6.40
C SER A 107 -9.58 6.65 5.64
N TYR A 108 -8.52 7.03 6.35
CA TYR A 108 -7.20 7.27 5.77
C TYR A 108 -6.12 6.63 6.64
N LYS A 109 -5.14 6.02 5.99
CA LYS A 109 -3.81 5.70 6.54
C LYS A 109 -2.85 6.79 6.05
N ILE A 110 -2.49 7.72 6.93
CA ILE A 110 -1.46 8.71 6.65
C ILE A 110 -0.15 8.23 7.26
N THR A 111 0.86 8.03 6.42
CA THR A 111 2.21 7.64 6.84
C THR A 111 3.16 8.82 6.63
N MET A 112 3.74 9.30 7.73
CA MET A 112 4.72 10.38 7.72
C MET A 112 6.08 9.81 8.09
N ASP A 113 6.99 9.85 7.14
CA ASP A 113 8.32 9.27 7.24
C ASP A 113 9.36 10.35 7.34
N TYR A 114 10.20 10.27 8.37
CA TYR A 114 11.50 10.91 8.39
C TYR A 114 12.57 9.82 8.34
N MET A 115 13.29 9.75 7.23
CA MET A 115 14.23 8.65 6.96
C MET A 115 15.58 9.19 6.52
N LYS A 116 16.65 8.64 7.10
CA LYS A 116 17.98 8.65 6.50
C LYS A 116 18.13 7.35 5.71
N SER A 117 18.21 7.46 4.39
CA SER A 117 18.01 6.32 3.50
C SER A 117 18.88 6.37 2.24
N THR A 118 18.94 5.24 1.55
CA THR A 118 19.43 5.13 0.19
C THR A 118 18.41 4.44 -0.70
N THR A 119 18.36 4.90 -1.95
CA THR A 119 17.51 4.29 -2.97
C THR A 119 18.36 3.30 -3.76
N ILE A 120 17.97 2.03 -3.72
CA ILE A 120 18.63 0.94 -4.42
C ILE A 120 17.75 0.55 -5.60
N GLY A 121 18.31 0.55 -6.82
CA GLY A 121 17.66 0.01 -8.00
C GLY A 121 17.49 -1.50 -7.88
N GLN A 122 16.37 -2.03 -8.34
CA GLN A 122 16.10 -3.46 -8.37
C GLN A 122 16.02 -3.93 -9.81
N GLU A 123 16.82 -4.94 -10.13
CA GLU A 123 17.00 -5.49 -11.47
C GLU A 123 16.89 -7.01 -11.42
N ASP A 124 16.20 -7.57 -12.41
CA ASP A 124 16.12 -9.01 -12.63
C ASP A 124 16.75 -9.36 -13.99
N GLN A 125 16.69 -10.63 -14.38
CA GLN A 125 17.20 -11.08 -15.69
C GLN A 125 16.52 -10.38 -16.88
N ASN A 126 15.38 -9.70 -16.66
CA ASN A 126 14.63 -8.96 -17.67
C ASN A 126 14.84 -7.43 -17.55
N GLY A 127 15.83 -6.99 -16.75
CA GLY A 127 16.18 -5.59 -16.55
C GLY A 127 15.56 -4.95 -15.30
N PRO A 128 15.70 -3.63 -15.15
CA PRO A 128 15.24 -2.92 -13.95
C PRO A 128 13.73 -3.00 -13.81
N TYR A 129 13.25 -3.38 -12.62
CA TYR A 129 11.82 -3.53 -12.33
C TYR A 129 11.31 -2.61 -11.21
N GLY A 130 12.20 -1.95 -10.48
CA GLY A 130 11.78 -1.04 -9.43
C GLY A 130 12.93 -0.46 -8.62
N TYR A 131 12.56 0.14 -7.50
CA TYR A 131 13.47 0.69 -6.51
C TYR A 131 12.99 0.32 -5.11
N LYS A 132 13.94 0.09 -4.21
CA LYS A 132 13.68 0.00 -2.77
C LYS A 132 14.41 1.13 -2.05
N ARG A 133 13.78 1.66 -1.02
CA ARG A 133 14.44 2.55 -0.06
C ARG A 133 14.83 1.75 1.15
N VAL A 134 16.11 1.77 1.45
CA VAL A 134 16.70 1.14 2.64
C VAL A 134 17.20 2.24 3.55
N GLY A 135 16.79 2.23 4.82
CA GLY A 135 17.13 3.31 5.73
C GLY A 135 16.75 3.06 7.19
N VAL A 136 17.00 4.10 7.97
CA VAL A 136 16.69 4.19 9.40
C VAL A 136 15.96 5.50 9.67
N GLY A 137 15.10 5.54 10.68
CA GLY A 137 14.36 6.75 10.98
C GLY A 137 13.16 6.58 11.90
N LEU A 138 12.22 7.51 11.75
CA LEU A 138 10.95 7.52 12.46
C LEU A 138 9.81 7.51 11.44
N ARG A 139 8.82 6.66 11.68
CA ARG A 139 7.55 6.64 10.96
C ARG A 139 6.40 6.93 11.90
N LEU A 140 5.55 7.88 11.52
CA LEU A 140 4.27 8.12 12.19
C LEU A 140 3.15 7.63 11.29
N ILE A 141 2.22 6.86 11.84
CA ILE A 141 1.05 6.35 11.13
C ILE A 141 -0.19 6.87 11.84
N ALA A 142 -0.91 7.79 11.18
CA ALA A 142 -2.21 8.26 11.63
C ALA A 142 -3.29 7.49 10.87
N MET A 143 -4.11 6.75 11.61
CA MET A 143 -5.31 6.08 11.10
C MET A 143 -6.50 6.91 11.52
N ILE A 144 -7.08 7.67 10.59
CA ILE A 144 -8.18 8.60 10.91
C ILE A 144 -9.43 8.31 10.09
N THR A 145 -10.57 8.65 10.66
CA THR A 145 -11.86 8.75 9.99
C THR A 145 -12.38 10.17 10.12
N THR A 146 -12.74 10.78 9.00
CA THR A 146 -13.17 12.18 8.96
C THR A 146 -14.68 12.33 9.12
N SER A 147 -15.10 13.28 9.94
CA SER A 147 -16.51 13.70 10.10
C SER A 147 -16.91 14.77 9.07
N LYS A 148 -15.94 15.45 8.47
CA LYS A 148 -16.11 16.57 7.53
C LYS A 148 -15.16 16.41 6.33
N ALA A 149 -15.55 16.95 5.17
CA ALA A 149 -14.67 17.09 4.01
C ALA A 149 -13.78 18.33 4.14
N ASN A 150 -12.80 18.47 3.25
CA ASN A 150 -11.89 19.61 3.17
C ASN A 150 -10.94 19.76 4.36
N LEU A 151 -10.65 18.68 5.08
CA LEU A 151 -9.61 18.71 6.10
C LEU A 151 -8.26 18.56 5.41
N ASN A 152 -7.29 19.38 5.81
CA ASN A 152 -5.90 19.14 5.46
C ASN A 152 -5.40 17.96 6.31
N ILE A 153 -4.97 16.90 5.63
CA ILE A 153 -4.45 15.66 6.24
C ILE A 153 -2.98 15.42 5.84
N GLY A 154 -2.30 16.48 5.37
CA GLY A 154 -0.92 16.44 4.91
C GLY A 154 0.13 16.59 6.01
N ASP A 155 -0.24 16.87 7.26
CA ASP A 155 0.69 17.01 8.38
C ASP A 155 0.04 16.67 9.73
N ILE A 156 0.87 16.32 10.71
CA ILE A 156 0.39 15.84 12.02
C ILE A 156 -0.31 16.92 12.84
N SER A 157 0.07 18.18 12.66
CA SER A 157 -0.49 19.31 13.41
C SER A 157 -1.91 19.62 12.95
N THR A 158 -2.16 19.63 11.64
CA THR A 158 -3.50 19.83 11.08
C THR A 158 -4.42 18.66 11.37
N ILE A 159 -3.90 17.41 11.33
CA ILE A 159 -4.65 16.23 11.78
C ILE A 159 -5.01 16.34 13.26
N GLY A 160 -4.06 16.74 14.11
CA GLY A 160 -4.32 16.98 15.53
C GLY A 160 -5.42 18.01 15.76
N ALA A 161 -5.38 19.13 15.03
CA ALA A 161 -6.42 20.17 15.11
C ALA A 161 -7.80 19.67 14.65
N ALA A 162 -7.85 18.86 13.59
CA ALA A 162 -9.08 18.24 13.11
C ALA A 162 -9.68 17.27 14.14
N VAL A 163 -8.84 16.50 14.86
CA VAL A 163 -9.31 15.61 15.91
C VAL A 163 -9.82 16.39 17.13
N MET A 164 -9.09 17.41 17.58
CA MET A 164 -9.49 18.25 18.71
C MET A 164 -10.81 19.01 18.46
N SER A 165 -11.11 19.35 17.21
CA SER A 165 -12.36 20.00 16.83
C SER A 165 -13.52 19.03 16.57
N GLY A 166 -13.31 17.71 16.73
CA GLY A 166 -14.30 16.67 16.44
C GLY A 166 -14.56 16.46 14.94
N GLU A 167 -13.76 17.09 14.08
CA GLU A 167 -13.86 16.98 12.62
C GLU A 167 -13.22 15.68 12.09
N ALA A 168 -12.40 15.01 12.91
CA ALA A 168 -11.88 13.66 12.67
C ALA A 168 -11.75 12.89 14.01
N HIS A 169 -11.58 11.58 13.93
CA HIS A 169 -11.19 10.74 15.06
C HIS A 169 -10.27 9.62 14.57
N GLY A 170 -9.45 9.06 15.45
CA GLY A 170 -8.50 8.05 15.03
C GLY A 170 -7.40 7.77 16.03
N THR A 171 -6.40 7.04 15.56
CA THR A 171 -5.23 6.65 16.35
C THR A 171 -3.94 7.08 15.68
N LEU A 172 -2.92 7.34 16.51
CA LEU A 172 -1.54 7.55 16.07
C LEU A 172 -0.68 6.38 16.53
N MET A 173 0.20 5.94 15.65
CA MET A 173 1.26 4.99 15.94
C MET A 173 2.60 5.62 15.55
N ALA A 174 3.64 5.34 16.33
CA ALA A 174 5.01 5.75 16.06
C ALA A 174 5.89 4.51 16.01
N GLU A 175 6.73 4.41 14.98
CA GLU A 175 7.65 3.32 14.74
C GLU A 175 9.07 3.87 14.63
N CYS A 176 9.95 3.42 15.53
CA CYS A 176 11.38 3.62 15.39
C CYS A 176 11.93 2.52 14.48
N ILE A 177 12.57 2.90 13.38
CA ILE A 177 12.99 1.97 12.33
C ILE A 177 14.50 1.93 12.28
N GLY A 178 15.06 0.75 12.59
CA GLY A 178 16.48 0.49 12.42
C GLY A 178 17.41 1.31 13.31
N ILE A 179 16.93 1.85 14.43
CA ILE A 179 17.75 2.64 15.37
C ILE A 179 17.69 1.98 16.74
N LYS A 180 18.86 1.64 17.27
CA LYS A 180 19.01 1.11 18.62
C LYS A 180 19.86 2.09 19.43
N SER A 181 19.20 2.76 20.37
CA SER A 181 19.81 3.70 21.30
C SER A 181 18.99 3.73 22.58
N LYS A 182 19.66 3.76 23.74
CA LYS A 182 18.99 3.82 25.06
C LYS A 182 18.07 5.04 25.16
N GLU A 183 18.52 6.17 24.64
CA GLU A 183 17.77 7.42 24.68
C GLU A 183 16.57 7.40 23.73
N VAL A 184 16.71 6.76 22.56
CA VAL A 184 15.59 6.58 21.63
C VAL A 184 14.55 5.63 22.21
N THR A 185 14.97 4.52 22.82
CA THR A 185 14.05 3.56 23.47
C THR A 185 13.22 4.22 24.57
N ALA A 186 13.80 5.17 25.33
CA ALA A 186 13.10 5.89 26.39
C ALA A 186 11.96 6.80 25.87
N LEU A 187 11.92 7.10 24.57
CA LEU A 187 10.85 7.90 23.95
C LEU A 187 9.57 7.09 23.68
N PHE A 188 9.58 5.76 23.84
CA PHE A 188 8.44 4.88 23.58
C PHE A 188 7.98 4.30 24.93
N PRO A 189 6.79 4.66 25.44
CA PRO A 189 5.52 4.38 24.76
C PRO A 189 4.60 5.59 24.53
N TRP A 190 3.86 5.56 23.42
CA TRP A 190 2.93 6.60 23.03
C TRP A 190 1.49 6.23 23.39
N PRO A 191 0.67 7.17 23.88
CA PRO A 191 -0.76 6.97 23.86
C PRO A 191 -1.23 6.81 22.40
N SER A 192 -2.13 5.85 22.16
CA SER A 192 -2.66 5.56 20.82
C SER A 192 -3.64 6.63 20.32
N GLU A 193 -4.11 7.53 21.19
CA GLU A 193 -5.06 8.59 20.84
C GLU A 193 -4.36 9.82 20.25
N ILE A 194 -4.98 10.42 19.23
CA ILE A 194 -4.51 11.68 18.64
C ILE A 194 -5.04 12.85 19.48
N ASN A 195 -4.14 13.53 20.20
CA ASN A 195 -4.44 14.78 20.91
C ASN A 195 -3.23 15.72 20.88
N GLN A 196 -3.38 16.93 21.46
CA GLN A 196 -2.30 17.94 21.49
C GLN A 196 -1.00 17.39 22.07
N THR A 197 -1.08 16.61 23.15
CA THR A 197 0.09 16.01 23.81
C THR A 197 0.76 14.98 22.90
N THR A 198 -0.01 14.11 22.24
CA THR A 198 0.55 13.12 21.30
C THR A 198 1.23 13.81 20.11
N VAL A 199 0.65 14.88 19.57
CA VAL A 199 1.28 15.66 18.49
C VAL A 199 2.58 16.32 18.94
N GLN A 200 2.59 16.94 20.13
CA GLN A 200 3.78 17.59 20.69
C GLN A 200 4.88 16.57 20.98
N ASN A 201 4.53 15.45 21.58
CA ASN A 201 5.46 14.36 21.77
C ASN A 201 6.06 13.99 20.41
N ALA A 202 5.24 13.87 19.35
CA ALA A 202 5.64 13.34 18.03
C ALA A 202 6.72 14.22 17.40
N ALA A 203 6.54 15.53 17.52
CA ALA A 203 7.55 16.50 17.13
C ALA A 203 8.84 16.39 17.97
N MET A 204 8.74 16.21 19.29
CA MET A 204 9.92 16.04 20.16
C MET A 204 10.70 14.77 19.83
N ALA A 205 10.02 13.64 19.65
CA ALA A 205 10.67 12.37 19.34
C ALA A 205 11.30 12.38 17.94
N LEU A 206 10.67 13.03 16.97
CA LEU A 206 11.29 13.27 15.67
C LEU A 206 12.59 14.06 15.81
N ALA A 207 12.59 15.15 16.59
CA ALA A 207 13.78 15.96 16.84
C ALA A 207 14.89 15.16 17.54
N THR A 208 14.54 14.39 18.58
CA THR A 208 15.49 13.54 19.31
C THR A 208 16.04 12.42 18.42
N ILE A 209 15.21 11.71 17.67
CA ILE A 209 15.69 10.66 16.77
C ILE A 209 16.61 11.24 15.70
N LYS A 210 16.25 12.40 15.13
CA LYS A 210 17.09 13.11 14.16
C LYS A 210 18.48 13.43 14.72
N SER A 211 18.59 13.88 15.97
CA SER A 211 19.91 14.12 16.57
C SER A 211 20.64 12.80 16.87
N LYS A 212 19.93 11.81 17.41
CA LYS A 212 20.52 10.51 17.80
C LYS A 212 21.02 9.65 16.66
N ILE A 213 20.53 9.82 15.43
CA ILE A 213 21.08 9.12 14.25
C ILE A 213 22.58 9.37 14.09
N TYR A 214 23.09 10.51 14.53
CA TYR A 214 24.50 10.93 14.38
C TYR A 214 25.36 10.70 15.64
N ASP A 215 24.76 10.30 16.76
CA ASP A 215 25.51 10.03 17.99
C ASP A 215 26.38 8.77 17.88
N SER A 216 27.57 8.78 18.49
CA SER A 216 28.53 7.66 18.42
C SER A 216 28.02 6.39 19.11
N GLU A 217 27.15 6.51 20.11
CA GLU A 217 26.57 5.38 20.86
C GLU A 217 25.35 4.75 20.18
N THR A 218 24.87 5.32 19.07
CA THR A 218 23.69 4.81 18.36
C THR A 218 24.09 3.74 17.34
N GLU A 219 23.54 2.54 17.50
CA GLU A 219 23.65 1.46 16.53
C GLU A 219 22.55 1.60 15.46
N LEU A 220 22.93 1.42 14.18
CA LEU A 220 22.04 1.56 13.03
C LEU A 220 21.87 0.22 12.31
N PHE A 221 20.62 -0.15 12.03
CA PHE A 221 20.22 -1.38 11.35
C PHE A 221 19.27 -1.01 10.19
N PRO A 222 19.80 -0.65 9.02
CA PRO A 222 18.96 -0.19 7.91
C PRO A 222 17.96 -1.27 7.46
N GLN A 223 16.72 -0.86 7.23
CA GLN A 223 15.60 -1.71 6.83
C GLN A 223 14.98 -1.21 5.53
N VAL A 224 14.32 -2.08 4.78
CA VAL A 224 13.49 -1.69 3.63
C VAL A 224 12.27 -0.95 4.16
N VAL A 225 12.11 0.32 3.80
CA VAL A 225 11.04 1.19 4.33
C VAL A 225 10.00 1.58 3.29
N ALA A 226 10.36 1.58 2.01
CA ALA A 226 9.44 1.92 0.94
C ALA A 226 9.89 1.29 -0.38
N VAL A 227 8.93 1.02 -1.27
CA VAL A 227 9.19 0.45 -2.58
C VAL A 227 8.55 1.30 -3.67
N LYS A 228 9.11 1.23 -4.87
CA LYS A 228 8.54 1.85 -6.06
C LYS A 228 8.70 0.90 -7.23
N THR A 229 7.59 0.50 -7.83
CA THR A 229 7.60 -0.25 -9.08
C THR A 229 7.75 0.71 -10.26
N LEU A 230 8.48 0.27 -11.28
CA LEU A 230 8.51 0.98 -12.56
C LEU A 230 7.23 0.60 -13.33
N PHE A 231 6.31 1.54 -13.47
CA PHE A 231 5.15 1.39 -14.37
C PHE A 231 5.51 1.90 -15.78
N ASP A 232 5.51 0.95 -16.72
CA ASP A 232 5.37 1.02 -18.18
C ASP A 232 6.47 1.58 -19.09
N ASN A 233 7.21 0.64 -19.71
CA ASN A 233 7.37 0.48 -21.17
C ASN A 233 8.25 -0.75 -21.55
N CYS A 234 8.75 -1.49 -20.57
CA CYS A 234 9.28 -2.82 -20.83
C CYS A 234 8.11 -3.81 -20.78
N ASN A 235 8.04 -4.70 -21.76
CA ASN A 235 6.96 -5.67 -21.99
C ASN A 235 6.97 -6.80 -20.94
N CYS A 236 7.00 -6.46 -19.66
CA CYS A 236 7.06 -7.39 -18.55
C CYS A 236 5.79 -7.27 -17.70
N ASP A 237 4.93 -8.27 -17.90
CA ASP A 237 3.63 -8.50 -17.30
C ASP A 237 3.58 -8.39 -15.76
N LYS A 238 2.35 -8.29 -15.26
CA LYS A 238 1.87 -8.23 -13.85
C LYS A 238 2.50 -9.25 -12.87
N VAL A 239 3.29 -10.20 -13.36
CA VAL A 239 4.07 -11.21 -12.62
C VAL A 239 5.10 -10.59 -11.65
N LYS A 240 5.48 -9.31 -11.82
CA LYS A 240 6.54 -8.69 -11.00
C LYS A 240 6.08 -8.09 -9.66
N ILE A 241 4.80 -7.78 -9.48
CA ILE A 241 4.29 -7.20 -8.21
C ILE A 241 4.27 -8.25 -7.09
N GLU A 242 3.89 -9.49 -7.42
CA GLU A 242 3.94 -10.61 -6.46
C GLU A 242 5.40 -10.96 -6.12
N LYS A 243 6.31 -11.01 -7.10
CA LYS A 243 7.73 -11.29 -6.82
C LYS A 243 8.41 -10.27 -5.91
N LEU A 244 8.06 -8.99 -5.99
CA LEU A 244 8.63 -7.95 -5.13
C LEU A 244 8.11 -8.11 -3.69
N LYS A 245 6.82 -8.40 -3.53
CA LYS A 245 6.22 -8.72 -2.23
C LYS A 245 6.75 -10.04 -1.67
N ASP A 246 6.87 -11.07 -2.50
CA ASP A 246 7.41 -12.38 -2.14
C ASP A 246 8.88 -12.27 -1.75
N SER A 247 9.71 -11.47 -2.45
CA SER A 247 11.12 -11.26 -2.06
C SER A 247 11.28 -10.63 -0.67
N ILE A 248 10.30 -9.83 -0.25
CA ILE A 248 10.22 -9.23 1.10
C ILE A 248 9.74 -10.27 2.13
N LEU A 249 8.94 -11.26 1.73
CA LEU A 249 8.42 -12.34 2.58
C LEU A 249 9.35 -13.58 2.67
N THR A 250 10.10 -13.91 1.62
CA THR A 250 10.94 -15.12 1.54
C THR A 250 12.27 -15.03 2.27
N THR A 251 12.68 -13.85 2.73
CA THR A 251 13.82 -13.67 3.66
C THR A 251 13.59 -14.34 5.03
N ASN A 252 12.38 -14.82 5.32
CA ASN A 252 12.05 -15.55 6.55
C ASN A 252 12.08 -17.09 6.44
N THR A 253 12.59 -17.70 5.36
CA THR A 253 12.51 -19.17 5.22
C THR A 253 13.81 -19.84 4.80
N ILE A 254 14.84 -19.70 5.65
CA ILE A 254 15.85 -20.75 5.82
C ILE A 254 15.98 -21.08 7.31
N ALA A 255 14.98 -21.80 7.83
CA ALA A 255 15.16 -22.66 9.01
C ALA A 255 14.11 -23.79 8.98
N LYS A 256 14.54 -24.99 8.60
CA LYS A 256 13.78 -26.22 8.80
C LYS A 256 13.56 -26.43 10.31
N SER A 257 12.33 -26.43 10.77
CA SER A 257 11.74 -27.63 11.40
C SER A 257 10.26 -27.42 11.72
N THR A 258 9.46 -28.25 11.08
CA THR A 258 8.07 -28.54 11.37
C THR A 258 7.95 -29.04 12.81
N GLN A 259 7.15 -28.35 13.64
CA GLN A 259 6.69 -28.66 15.01
C GLN A 259 6.92 -27.53 16.04
N MET A 260 6.57 -26.29 15.69
CA MET A 260 6.35 -25.25 16.71
C MET A 260 5.38 -24.15 16.25
N ALA A 261 4.42 -24.48 15.37
CA ALA A 261 3.47 -23.53 14.80
C ALA A 261 2.26 -23.21 15.72
N ASP A 262 2.18 -23.78 16.93
CA ASP A 262 1.04 -23.60 17.84
C ASP A 262 1.28 -22.60 18.99
N LYS A 263 2.37 -21.81 18.99
CA LYS A 263 2.64 -20.84 20.07
C LYS A 263 3.19 -19.47 19.67
N ILE A 264 2.79 -18.95 18.51
CA ILE A 264 2.93 -17.51 18.24
C ILE A 264 1.53 -16.94 17.95
N LYS A 265 0.79 -16.66 19.03
CA LYS A 265 -0.39 -15.78 18.98
C LYS A 265 0.13 -14.33 18.94
N LEU A 266 0.26 -13.77 17.73
CA LEU A 266 0.41 -12.33 17.54
C LEU A 266 -0.93 -11.65 17.84
N GLN A 267 -0.90 -10.68 18.75
CA GLN A 267 -2.05 -9.95 19.29
C GLN A 267 -2.56 -8.84 18.33
N PHE A 268 -2.92 -9.20 17.10
CA PHE A 268 -3.60 -8.30 16.17
C PHE A 268 -4.75 -8.98 15.44
N GLU A 269 -5.73 -9.49 16.19
CA GLU A 269 -7.06 -9.79 15.65
C GLU A 269 -8.11 -9.04 16.47
N ASN A 270 -8.60 -7.93 15.92
CA ASN A 270 -9.97 -7.46 16.18
C ASN A 270 -10.54 -6.63 15.01
N ASN A 271 -10.08 -6.88 13.79
CA ASN A 271 -10.91 -6.64 12.61
C ASN A 271 -11.32 -8.00 12.07
N LYS A 272 -12.62 -8.32 12.18
CA LYS A 272 -13.21 -9.54 11.60
C LYS A 272 -13.18 -9.46 10.06
N ILE A 273 -12.00 -9.58 9.47
CA ILE A 273 -11.86 -9.99 8.07
C ILE A 273 -12.10 -11.49 8.11
N ASN A 274 -13.23 -11.95 7.59
CA ASN A 274 -13.48 -13.38 7.48
C ASN A 274 -12.44 -13.92 6.47
N PRO A 275 -11.45 -14.75 6.87
CA PRO A 275 -10.37 -15.18 5.99
C PRO A 275 -10.89 -15.90 4.73
N LYS A 276 -12.09 -16.48 4.80
CA LYS A 276 -12.77 -17.08 3.64
C LYS A 276 -13.13 -16.04 2.57
N THR A 277 -13.53 -14.83 2.97
CA THR A 277 -13.92 -13.75 2.04
C THR A 277 -12.73 -13.17 1.29
N SER A 278 -11.60 -12.94 1.97
CA SER A 278 -10.37 -12.42 1.35
C SER A 278 -9.81 -13.40 0.31
N LEU A 279 -9.71 -14.68 0.68
CA LEU A 279 -9.24 -15.72 -0.25
C LEU A 279 -10.20 -15.93 -1.43
N ALA A 280 -11.52 -15.94 -1.19
CA ALA A 280 -12.50 -16.04 -2.28
C ALA A 280 -12.43 -14.85 -3.25
N THR A 281 -12.16 -13.64 -2.75
CA THR A 281 -11.99 -12.43 -3.57
C THR A 281 -10.77 -12.54 -4.50
N GLY A 282 -9.66 -13.10 -4.01
CA GLY A 282 -8.48 -13.36 -4.83
C GLY A 282 -8.80 -14.30 -5.99
N TYR A 283 -9.39 -15.45 -5.70
CA TYR A 283 -9.77 -16.43 -6.73
C TYR A 283 -10.84 -15.93 -7.70
N GLU A 284 -11.79 -15.12 -7.24
CA GLU A 284 -12.75 -14.43 -8.12
C GLU A 284 -12.03 -13.51 -9.11
N SER A 285 -11.13 -12.67 -8.60
CA SER A 285 -10.33 -11.75 -9.42
C SER A 285 -9.50 -12.49 -10.47
N ASP A 286 -8.84 -13.59 -10.07
CA ASP A 286 -8.07 -14.45 -10.99
C ASP A 286 -8.96 -15.08 -12.05
N GLY A 287 -10.14 -15.56 -11.65
CA GLY A 287 -11.14 -16.14 -12.55
C GLY A 287 -11.52 -15.18 -13.67
N PHE A 288 -11.79 -13.92 -13.33
CA PHE A 288 -12.13 -12.88 -14.30
C PHE A 288 -10.93 -12.40 -15.13
N ALA A 289 -9.74 -12.34 -14.55
CA ALA A 289 -8.52 -12.01 -15.29
C ALA A 289 -8.26 -13.02 -16.40
N MET A 290 -8.34 -14.32 -16.08
CA MET A 290 -8.18 -15.40 -17.04
C MET A 290 -9.31 -15.46 -18.06
N LEU A 291 -10.53 -15.12 -17.62
CA LEU A 291 -11.67 -15.01 -18.51
C LEU A 291 -11.49 -13.91 -19.58
N LEU A 292 -10.98 -12.74 -19.19
CA LEU A 292 -10.67 -11.64 -20.12
C LEU A 292 -9.47 -11.95 -21.01
N ALA A 293 -8.51 -12.73 -20.52
CA ALA A 293 -7.40 -13.27 -21.31
C ALA A 293 -7.81 -14.44 -22.23
N LYS A 294 -9.09 -14.85 -22.20
CA LYS A 294 -9.64 -15.99 -22.94
C LYS A 294 -8.97 -17.33 -22.62
N ASN A 295 -8.41 -17.45 -21.41
CA ASN A 295 -7.86 -18.69 -20.87
C ASN A 295 -8.95 -19.42 -20.06
N ILE A 296 -9.72 -20.26 -20.75
CA ILE A 296 -10.88 -20.94 -20.16
C ILE A 296 -10.50 -21.96 -19.06
N ASP A 297 -9.36 -22.65 -19.21
CA ASP A 297 -8.97 -23.69 -18.27
C ASP A 297 -8.53 -23.10 -16.91
N GLU A 298 -7.71 -22.04 -16.92
CA GLU A 298 -7.31 -21.36 -15.69
C GLU A 298 -8.46 -20.59 -15.04
N SER A 299 -9.35 -19.99 -15.85
CA SER A 299 -10.56 -19.32 -15.36
C SER A 299 -11.46 -20.29 -14.58
N LEU A 300 -11.67 -21.50 -15.11
CA LEU A 300 -12.45 -22.55 -14.43
C LEU A 300 -11.81 -23.02 -13.13
N ILE A 301 -10.48 -23.14 -13.06
CA ILE A 301 -9.75 -23.52 -11.84
C ILE A 301 -9.94 -22.44 -10.77
N ALA A 302 -9.78 -21.17 -11.13
CA ALA A 302 -9.93 -20.05 -10.20
C ALA A 302 -11.37 -19.95 -9.65
N PHE A 303 -12.40 -20.02 -10.50
CA PHE A 303 -13.78 -20.02 -10.01
C PHE A 303 -14.15 -21.27 -9.21
N LYS A 304 -13.56 -22.43 -9.50
CA LYS A 304 -13.69 -23.64 -8.67
C LYS A 304 -13.11 -23.42 -7.27
N ASN A 305 -11.93 -22.81 -7.18
CA ASN A 305 -11.28 -22.51 -5.90
C ASN A 305 -12.06 -21.46 -5.12
N CYS A 306 -12.58 -20.42 -5.78
CA CYS A 306 -13.51 -19.45 -5.20
C CYS A 306 -14.70 -20.16 -4.54
N TYR A 307 -15.38 -21.04 -5.29
CA TYR A 307 -16.53 -21.79 -4.80
C TYR A 307 -16.18 -22.75 -3.63
N SER A 308 -15.05 -23.45 -3.71
CA SER A 308 -14.61 -24.38 -2.65
C SER A 308 -14.34 -23.66 -1.32
N ILE A 309 -13.98 -22.38 -1.35
CA ILE A 309 -13.71 -21.57 -0.16
C ILE A 309 -14.98 -20.90 0.35
N TYR A 310 -15.79 -20.34 -0.56
CA TYR A 310 -17.03 -19.67 -0.22
C TYR A 310 -18.12 -19.91 -1.29
N PRO A 311 -18.98 -20.92 -1.07
CA PRO A 311 -19.94 -21.38 -2.09
C PRO A 311 -20.93 -20.33 -2.60
N THR A 312 -21.30 -19.34 -1.77
CA THR A 312 -22.31 -18.31 -2.11
C THR A 312 -21.67 -16.98 -2.52
N PHE A 313 -20.39 -16.97 -2.88
CA PHE A 313 -19.63 -15.75 -3.16
C PHE A 313 -19.83 -15.29 -4.61
N HIS A 314 -20.44 -14.11 -4.78
CA HIS A 314 -20.52 -13.32 -6.03
C HIS A 314 -20.79 -14.10 -7.32
N ASN A 315 -21.65 -15.12 -7.25
CA ASN A 315 -22.01 -15.99 -8.37
C ASN A 315 -20.84 -16.79 -8.99
N CYS A 316 -19.75 -17.04 -8.24
CA CYS A 316 -18.61 -17.82 -8.72
C CYS A 316 -19.02 -19.21 -9.24
N ASP A 317 -20.03 -19.86 -8.63
CA ASP A 317 -20.49 -21.18 -9.07
C ASP A 317 -21.25 -21.11 -10.40
N GLU A 318 -22.16 -20.16 -10.52
CA GLU A 318 -23.01 -19.95 -11.70
C GLU A 318 -22.15 -19.56 -12.91
N ILE A 319 -21.16 -18.69 -12.71
CA ILE A 319 -20.19 -18.33 -13.76
C ILE A 319 -19.37 -19.56 -14.14
N LYS A 320 -18.84 -20.32 -13.18
CA LYS A 320 -18.13 -21.57 -13.47
C LYS A 320 -18.99 -22.56 -14.27
N GLN A 321 -20.27 -22.73 -13.91
CA GLN A 321 -21.19 -23.61 -14.64
C GLN A 321 -21.43 -23.12 -16.08
N LEU A 322 -21.62 -21.81 -16.28
CA LEU A 322 -21.76 -21.20 -17.61
C LEU A 322 -20.51 -21.47 -18.47
N LEU A 323 -19.32 -21.27 -17.91
CA LEU A 323 -18.05 -21.50 -18.59
C LEU A 323 -17.83 -22.98 -18.90
N GLN A 324 -18.17 -23.86 -17.96
CA GLN A 324 -18.03 -25.31 -18.13
C GLN A 324 -18.95 -25.82 -19.24
N ALA A 325 -20.18 -25.33 -19.33
CA ALA A 325 -21.14 -25.68 -20.38
C ALA A 325 -20.66 -25.28 -21.78
N ASN A 326 -19.88 -24.19 -21.87
CA ASN A 326 -19.35 -23.66 -23.13
C ASN A 326 -17.87 -24.00 -23.36
N LYS A 327 -17.24 -24.80 -22.48
CA LYS A 327 -15.79 -25.03 -22.46
C LYS A 327 -15.21 -25.42 -23.81
N ASN A 328 -15.84 -26.36 -24.52
CA ASN A 328 -15.33 -26.85 -25.81
C ASN A 328 -15.31 -25.77 -26.90
N VAL A 329 -16.28 -24.84 -26.85
CA VAL A 329 -16.39 -23.73 -27.80
C VAL A 329 -15.42 -22.60 -27.41
N LEU A 330 -15.25 -22.37 -26.11
CA LEU A 330 -14.39 -21.30 -25.57
C LEU A 330 -12.89 -21.65 -25.60
N LYS A 331 -12.52 -22.89 -25.90
CA LYS A 331 -11.12 -23.26 -26.16
C LYS A 331 -10.51 -22.49 -27.32
N ASP A 332 -11.31 -22.04 -28.27
CA ASP A 332 -10.88 -21.14 -29.34
C ASP A 332 -11.06 -19.68 -28.89
N PRO A 333 -9.96 -18.92 -28.68
CA PRO A 333 -10.02 -17.51 -28.27
C PRO A 333 -10.66 -16.60 -29.32
N THR A 334 -10.74 -17.02 -30.58
CA THR A 334 -11.32 -16.21 -31.67
C THR A 334 -12.82 -16.41 -31.82
N ASN A 335 -13.39 -17.40 -31.11
CA ASN A 335 -14.79 -17.74 -31.22
C ASN A 335 -15.71 -16.59 -30.77
N SER A 336 -16.73 -16.26 -31.57
CA SER A 336 -17.68 -15.19 -31.27
C SER A 336 -18.48 -15.43 -29.99
N LYS A 337 -18.57 -16.70 -29.53
CA LYS A 337 -19.24 -17.08 -28.29
C LYS A 337 -18.67 -16.40 -27.04
N TRP A 338 -17.40 -15.98 -27.06
CA TRP A 338 -16.82 -15.19 -25.97
C TRP A 338 -17.60 -13.90 -25.69
N LYS A 339 -18.09 -13.22 -26.74
CA LYS A 339 -18.86 -11.99 -26.60
C LYS A 339 -20.21 -12.23 -25.92
N ASP A 340 -20.85 -13.35 -26.26
CA ASP A 340 -22.12 -13.75 -25.64
C ASP A 340 -21.93 -14.05 -24.16
N ILE A 341 -20.86 -14.78 -23.80
CA ILE A 341 -20.54 -15.09 -22.40
C ILE A 341 -20.32 -13.82 -21.58
N TYR A 342 -19.62 -12.83 -22.10
CA TYR A 342 -19.43 -11.57 -21.38
C TYR A 342 -20.76 -10.83 -21.18
N LYS A 343 -21.67 -10.85 -22.16
CA LYS A 343 -23.00 -10.26 -22.03
C LYS A 343 -23.85 -11.00 -20.99
N ASP A 344 -23.81 -12.33 -21.00
CA ASP A 344 -24.55 -13.16 -20.04
C ASP A 344 -24.07 -12.88 -18.61
N ILE A 345 -22.77 -12.77 -18.39
CA ILE A 345 -22.19 -12.42 -17.08
C ILE A 345 -22.63 -11.03 -16.62
N ILE A 346 -22.59 -10.02 -17.49
CA ILE A 346 -23.02 -8.66 -17.13
C ILE A 346 -24.52 -8.63 -16.84
N THR A 347 -25.33 -9.41 -17.55
CA THR A 347 -26.80 -9.35 -17.45
C THR A 347 -27.31 -10.14 -16.25
N HIS A 348 -26.72 -11.29 -15.96
CA HIS A 348 -27.25 -12.26 -15.00
C HIS A 348 -26.39 -12.42 -13.74
N PHE A 349 -25.08 -12.11 -13.80
CA PHE A 349 -24.12 -12.41 -12.73
C PHE A 349 -23.34 -11.18 -12.23
N SER A 350 -23.86 -9.97 -12.46
CA SER A 350 -23.17 -8.72 -12.08
C SER A 350 -23.22 -8.38 -10.58
N SER A 351 -23.99 -9.12 -9.78
CA SER A 351 -24.13 -8.86 -8.35
C SER A 351 -22.81 -9.15 -7.62
N GLY A 352 -22.19 -8.09 -7.08
CA GLY A 352 -20.88 -8.17 -6.40
C GLY A 352 -19.69 -7.78 -7.27
N LEU A 353 -19.88 -7.62 -8.59
CA LEU A 353 -18.80 -7.22 -9.50
C LEU A 353 -18.49 -5.73 -9.39
N SER A 354 -17.20 -5.39 -9.40
CA SER A 354 -16.78 -3.99 -9.42
C SER A 354 -17.22 -3.29 -10.72
N PRO A 355 -17.55 -1.98 -10.68
CA PRO A 355 -17.86 -1.21 -11.88
C PRO A 355 -16.76 -1.25 -12.95
N LYS A 356 -15.50 -1.35 -12.52
CA LYS A 356 -14.33 -1.49 -13.41
C LYS A 356 -14.40 -2.80 -14.20
N LEU A 357 -14.66 -3.92 -13.53
CA LEU A 357 -14.75 -5.23 -14.17
C LEU A 357 -15.96 -5.31 -15.12
N ILE A 358 -17.11 -4.76 -14.73
CA ILE A 358 -18.29 -4.67 -15.60
C ILE A 358 -17.95 -3.90 -16.89
N ASN A 359 -17.20 -2.80 -16.78
CA ASN A 359 -16.76 -2.05 -17.95
C ASN A 359 -15.78 -2.84 -18.83
N GLN A 360 -14.83 -3.57 -18.25
CA GLN A 360 -13.91 -4.42 -19.01
C GLN A 360 -14.64 -5.52 -19.78
N LEU A 361 -15.58 -6.21 -19.13
CA LEU A 361 -16.42 -7.21 -19.80
C LEU A 361 -17.27 -6.57 -20.90
N ARG A 362 -17.82 -5.37 -20.68
CA ARG A 362 -18.61 -4.66 -21.69
C ARG A 362 -17.78 -4.32 -22.91
N THR A 363 -16.56 -3.81 -22.73
CA THR A 363 -15.62 -3.55 -23.83
C THR A 363 -15.26 -4.83 -24.58
N ALA A 364 -15.01 -5.93 -23.87
CA ALA A 364 -14.68 -7.22 -24.48
C ALA A 364 -15.89 -7.87 -25.22
N SER A 365 -17.12 -7.46 -24.89
CA SER A 365 -18.36 -7.96 -25.50
C SER A 365 -18.77 -7.27 -26.80
N GLN A 366 -18.13 -6.14 -27.13
CA GLN A 366 -18.31 -5.40 -28.39
C GLN A 366 -17.51 -6.07 -29.50
#